data_AF-A0A7R8HC68-F1
#
_entry.id   AF-A0A7R8HC68-F1
#
_cell.length_a   1.000
_cell.length_b   1.000
_cell.length_c   1.000
_cell.angle_alpha   90.00
_cell.angle_beta   90.00
_cell.angle_gamma   90.00
#
_symmetry.space_group_name_H-M   'P 1'
#
loop_
_entity.id
_entity.type
_entity.pdbx_description
1 polymer ?
#
loop_
_entity_poly.entity_id
_entity_poly.type
_entity_poly.pdbx_seq_one_letter_code
_entity_poly.pdbx_strand_id
1 'polypeptide(L)'
;MRCNNGRKWIPHEFENFETEREHVLNVAHAIESMSMSSPEPPPEDLTSVTNVSKYGSSAYLEFPPQPLRNSDAFFHILSHNFPQYFAIISRVRQDSQIIGPKGGTLRSSITPKVQVHFPLKAVVKDIRIGLSVKSIHEELIQDFQLQGGSTSPMVTIEPRRRKFHKPVTVCIPLPEKI
;
A
#
# COMPACT_ATOMS: atom_id res chain seq x y z
N MET A 1 -25.78 5.39 1.18
CA MET A 1 -26.10 6.83 1.29
C MET A 1 -25.82 7.51 -0.04
N ARG A 2 -26.76 8.26 -0.65
CA ARG A 2 -26.53 8.98 -1.91
C ARG A 2 -25.76 10.29 -1.63
N CYS A 3 -24.75 10.64 -2.43
CA CYS A 3 -24.25 12.02 -2.45
C CYS A 3 -25.40 12.93 -2.92
N ASN A 4 -25.58 14.09 -2.27
CA ASN A 4 -26.66 15.06 -2.53
C ASN A 4 -26.68 15.65 -3.96
N ASN A 5 -25.83 15.20 -4.87
CA ASN A 5 -25.60 15.79 -6.19
C ASN A 5 -26.03 14.87 -7.35
N GLY A 6 -26.83 13.82 -7.10
CA GLY A 6 -27.33 12.92 -8.14
C GLY A 6 -26.27 12.05 -8.83
N ARG A 7 -25.00 12.14 -8.42
CA ARG A 7 -23.92 11.31 -8.95
C ARG A 7 -24.00 9.90 -8.36
N LYS A 8 -24.16 8.93 -9.25
CA LYS A 8 -24.17 7.49 -8.95
C LYS A 8 -22.82 7.11 -8.34
N TRP A 9 -22.83 6.36 -7.23
CA TRP A 9 -21.62 5.70 -6.73
C TRP A 9 -21.06 4.81 -7.83
N ILE A 10 -19.78 4.97 -8.13
CA ILE A 10 -19.08 4.09 -9.06
C ILE A 10 -18.49 2.96 -8.20
N PRO A 11 -19.06 1.75 -8.23
CA PRO A 11 -18.44 0.62 -7.58
C PRO A 11 -17.09 0.37 -8.25
N HIS A 12 -16.04 0.23 -7.45
CA HIS A 12 -14.79 -0.33 -7.92
C HIS A 12 -14.86 -1.85 -7.72
N GLU A 13 -14.90 -2.58 -8.82
CA GLU A 13 -14.69 -4.03 -8.79
C GLU A 13 -13.21 -4.28 -8.51
N PHE A 14 -12.92 -5.06 -7.48
CA PHE A 14 -11.55 -5.41 -7.08
C PHE A 14 -11.33 -6.89 -7.34
N GLU A 15 -10.31 -7.23 -8.10
CA GLU A 15 -9.75 -8.58 -8.12
C GLU A 15 -8.89 -8.79 -6.87
N ASN A 16 -9.06 -9.94 -6.21
CA ASN A 16 -8.46 -10.30 -4.93
C ASN A 16 -6.94 -10.51 -5.02
N PHE A 17 -6.17 -9.45 -5.26
CA PHE A 17 -4.71 -9.40 -5.11
C PHE A 17 -4.30 -8.77 -3.77
N GLU A 18 -5.07 -9.04 -2.72
CA GLU A 18 -5.10 -8.27 -1.46
C GLU A 18 -3.78 -8.22 -0.70
N THR A 19 -2.89 -9.20 -0.87
CA THR A 19 -1.58 -9.18 -0.20
C THR A 19 -0.55 -8.33 -0.94
N GLU A 20 -0.62 -8.27 -2.28
CA GLU A 20 0.38 -7.60 -3.12
C GLU A 20 0.02 -6.15 -3.47
N ARG A 21 -1.23 -5.77 -3.22
CA ARG A 21 -1.72 -4.41 -3.43
C ARG A 21 -2.08 -3.77 -2.09
N GLU A 22 -1.84 -2.47 -2.00
CA GLU A 22 -2.33 -1.64 -0.91
C GLU A 22 -3.26 -0.58 -1.47
N HIS A 23 -4.21 -0.16 -0.64
CA HIS A 23 -5.10 0.95 -0.94
C HIS A 23 -4.63 2.18 -0.19
N VAL A 24 -4.35 3.24 -0.94
CA VAL A 24 -3.93 4.52 -0.37
C VAL A 24 -4.99 5.58 -0.62
N LEU A 25 -5.26 6.37 0.41
CA LEU A 25 -6.11 7.54 0.31
C LEU A 25 -5.29 8.72 -0.19
N ASN A 26 -5.77 9.35 -1.25
CA ASN A 26 -5.29 10.63 -1.73
C ASN A 26 -6.30 11.72 -1.45
N VAL A 27 -5.78 12.85 -0.98
CA VAL A 27 -6.55 14.04 -0.65
C VAL A 27 -6.08 15.20 -1.52
N ALA A 28 -7.02 15.94 -2.07
CA ALA A 28 -6.75 17.15 -2.83
C ALA A 28 -7.66 18.30 -2.40
N HIS A 29 -7.05 19.45 -2.12
CA HIS A 29 -7.74 20.72 -1.86
C HIS A 29 -7.87 21.60 -3.12
N ALA A 30 -7.20 21.21 -4.21
CA ALA A 30 -7.36 21.72 -5.58
C ALA A 30 -6.99 20.62 -6.59
N ILE A 31 -7.47 20.70 -7.84
CA ILE A 31 -7.28 19.66 -8.87
C ILE A 31 -5.80 19.32 -9.13
N GLU A 32 -4.90 20.32 -9.01
CA GLU A 32 -3.48 20.18 -9.30
C GLU A 32 -2.61 19.76 -8.09
N SER A 33 -3.21 19.48 -6.93
CA SER A 33 -2.47 19.29 -5.67
C SER A 33 -2.69 17.92 -5.00
N MET A 34 -2.83 16.84 -5.78
CA MET A 34 -2.99 15.50 -5.19
C MET A 34 -1.72 15.08 -4.45
N SER A 35 -1.87 14.79 -3.15
CA SER A 35 -0.80 14.25 -2.30
C SER A 35 -1.28 13.00 -1.57
N MET A 36 -0.36 12.08 -1.31
CA MET A 36 -0.61 10.91 -0.46
C MET A 36 -0.89 11.41 0.97
N SER A 37 -2.06 11.09 1.53
CA SER A 37 -2.24 11.30 2.96
C SER A 37 -1.40 10.26 3.71
N SER A 38 -0.58 10.70 4.66
CA SER A 38 0.05 9.74 5.60
C SER A 38 -1.04 9.17 6.50
N PRO A 39 -1.05 7.86 6.80
CA PRO A 39 -1.97 7.31 7.79
C PRO A 39 -1.61 7.94 9.14
N GLU A 40 -2.50 8.75 9.71
CA GLU A 40 -2.39 9.14 11.11
C GLU A 40 -2.69 7.90 11.97
N PRO A 41 -1.97 7.67 13.09
CA PRO A 41 -2.32 6.61 14.00
C PRO A 41 -3.76 6.80 14.46
N PRO A 42 -4.58 5.74 14.54
CA PRO A 42 -5.92 5.87 15.07
C PRO A 42 -5.84 6.47 16.47
N PRO A 43 -6.71 7.45 16.81
CA PRO A 43 -6.78 7.96 18.17
C PRO A 43 -6.98 6.78 19.13
N GLU A 44 -6.30 6.81 20.28
CA GLU A 44 -6.31 5.71 21.27
C GLU A 44 -7.74 5.36 21.74
N ASP A 45 -8.69 6.28 21.60
CA ASP A 45 -10.12 6.08 21.81
C ASP A 45 -10.90 5.93 20.48
N LEU A 46 -10.94 4.72 19.93
CA LEU A 46 -11.89 4.36 18.86
C LEU A 46 -13.35 4.28 19.34
N THR A 47 -13.61 4.47 20.63
CA THR A 47 -14.92 4.33 21.26
C THR A 47 -15.81 5.58 21.13
N SER A 48 -15.28 6.73 20.69
CA SER A 48 -16.05 7.98 20.68
C SER A 48 -15.93 8.83 19.41
N VAL A 49 -15.77 8.22 18.24
CA VAL A 49 -16.03 8.93 16.98
C VAL A 49 -17.55 9.00 16.76
N THR A 50 -18.20 9.93 17.45
CA THR A 50 -19.64 10.17 17.30
C THR A 50 -19.89 11.00 16.05
N ASN A 51 -20.69 10.48 15.12
CA ASN A 51 -21.30 11.32 14.08
C ASN A 51 -22.31 12.25 14.78
N VAL A 52 -21.89 13.47 15.13
CA VAL A 52 -22.85 14.52 15.48
C VAL A 52 -23.47 15.03 14.18
N SER A 53 -24.43 14.28 13.67
CA SER A 53 -25.40 14.80 12.73
C SER A 53 -26.08 16.01 13.39
N LYS A 54 -26.16 17.15 12.69
CA LYS A 54 -26.95 18.33 13.11
C LYS A 54 -28.43 17.98 13.38
N TYR A 55 -28.87 16.80 12.93
CA TYR A 55 -30.13 16.16 13.21
C TYR A 55 -29.90 14.84 13.98
N GLY A 56 -29.42 14.95 15.21
CA GLY A 56 -29.62 14.02 16.34
C GLY A 56 -29.81 12.52 16.07
N SER A 57 -29.00 11.89 15.22
CA SER A 57 -28.94 10.43 15.13
C SER A 57 -27.53 9.99 15.46
N SER A 58 -27.31 9.69 16.74
CA SER A 58 -26.10 9.02 17.24
C SER A 58 -26.20 7.54 16.86
N ALA A 59 -25.92 7.22 15.59
CA ALA A 59 -25.66 5.85 15.22
C ALA A 59 -24.26 5.49 15.70
N TYR A 60 -24.17 4.62 16.71
CA TYR A 60 -22.92 3.90 16.98
C TYR A 60 -22.63 3.07 15.74
N LEU A 61 -21.66 3.51 14.92
CA LEU A 61 -21.06 2.62 13.95
C LEU A 61 -20.24 1.63 14.77
N GLU A 62 -20.78 0.43 15.01
CA GLU A 62 -19.97 -0.68 15.47
C GLU A 62 -18.87 -0.88 14.43
N PHE A 63 -17.66 -0.40 14.75
CA PHE A 63 -16.48 -0.77 14.00
C PHE A 63 -16.36 -2.29 14.12
N PRO A 64 -16.34 -3.04 13.01
CA PRO A 64 -16.17 -4.47 13.07
C PRO A 64 -14.86 -4.75 13.84
N PRO A 65 -14.89 -5.59 14.89
CA PRO A 65 -13.76 -5.80 15.80
C PRO A 65 -12.54 -6.44 15.11
N GLN A 66 -12.69 -6.81 13.84
CA GLN A 66 -11.68 -7.39 12.96
C GLN A 66 -11.89 -6.81 11.54
N PRO A 67 -10.84 -6.65 10.72
CA PRO A 67 -11.03 -6.36 9.31
C PRO A 67 -11.96 -7.44 8.74
N LEU A 68 -13.13 -7.04 8.20
CA LEU A 68 -14.03 -7.98 7.54
C LEU A 68 -13.22 -8.72 6.47
N ARG A 69 -13.16 -10.05 6.61
CA ARG A 69 -12.62 -10.91 5.57
C ARG A 69 -13.44 -10.69 4.28
N ASN A 70 -12.78 -10.15 3.26
CA ASN A 70 -12.84 -10.54 1.85
C ASN A 70 -14.20 -10.61 1.11
N SER A 71 -15.30 -10.05 1.62
CA SER A 71 -16.57 -10.08 0.85
C SER A 71 -17.35 -8.77 0.77
N ASP A 72 -16.95 -7.72 1.49
CA ASP A 72 -17.66 -6.44 1.47
C ASP A 72 -16.64 -5.30 1.33
N ALA A 73 -16.33 -4.94 0.08
CA ALA A 73 -15.28 -3.98 -0.31
C ALA A 73 -15.64 -2.52 0.05
N PHE A 74 -15.72 -2.20 1.34
CA PHE A 74 -15.96 -0.84 1.83
C PHE A 74 -14.66 -0.26 2.42
N PHE A 75 -14.34 0.98 2.00
CA PHE A 75 -13.24 1.76 2.60
C PHE A 75 -13.82 2.73 3.62
N HIS A 76 -13.30 2.68 4.85
CA HIS A 76 -13.61 3.66 5.88
C HIS A 76 -12.62 4.83 5.79
N ILE A 77 -13.13 6.01 5.45
CA ILE A 77 -12.36 7.26 5.46
C ILE A 77 -12.75 8.03 6.72
N LEU A 78 -11.80 8.22 7.63
CA LEU A 78 -11.92 9.12 8.78
C LEU A 78 -11.26 10.44 8.43
N SER A 79 -11.99 11.55 8.56
CA SER A 79 -11.44 12.88 8.30
C SER A 79 -12.09 13.93 9.19
N HIS A 80 -11.29 14.83 9.75
CA HIS A 80 -11.77 15.97 10.54
C HIS A 80 -12.19 17.16 9.66
N ASN A 81 -11.69 17.25 8.43
CA ASN A 81 -11.98 18.31 7.47
C ASN A 81 -12.37 17.71 6.11
N PHE A 82 -13.34 18.30 5.40
CA PHE A 82 -13.78 17.78 4.11
C PHE A 82 -12.99 18.42 2.94
N PRO A 83 -12.09 17.69 2.25
CA PRO A 83 -11.38 18.19 1.08
C PRO A 83 -12.32 18.28 -0.14
N GLN A 84 -11.84 18.93 -1.19
CA GLN A 84 -12.60 19.06 -2.43
C GLN A 84 -12.71 17.70 -3.16
N TYR A 85 -11.67 16.87 -3.09
CA TYR A 85 -11.64 15.54 -3.70
C TYR A 85 -10.94 14.50 -2.80
N PHE A 86 -11.48 13.28 -2.84
CA PHE A 86 -10.82 12.07 -2.35
C PHE A 86 -10.64 11.08 -3.50
N ALA A 87 -9.54 10.34 -3.49
CA ALA A 87 -9.35 9.19 -4.38
C ALA A 87 -8.76 8.03 -3.58
N ILE A 88 -9.37 6.85 -3.69
CA ILE A 88 -8.79 5.60 -3.19
C ILE A 88 -8.05 4.97 -4.35
N ILE A 89 -6.73 4.84 -4.22
CA ILE A 89 -5.87 4.30 -5.27
C ILE A 89 -5.37 2.93 -4.84
N SER A 90 -5.61 1.93 -5.67
CA SER A 90 -4.97 0.62 -5.53
C SER A 90 -3.62 0.63 -6.22
N ARG A 91 -2.54 0.46 -5.46
CA ARG A 91 -1.17 0.35 -5.98
C ARG A 91 -0.47 -0.90 -5.44
N VAL A 92 0.66 -1.26 -6.02
CA VAL A 92 1.49 -2.35 -5.49
C VAL A 92 1.94 -1.97 -4.07
N ARG A 93 1.84 -2.90 -3.12
CA ARG A 93 2.28 -2.71 -1.75
C ARG A 93 3.75 -2.30 -1.73
N GLN A 94 4.09 -1.35 -0.87
CA GLN A 94 5.45 -0.84 -0.78
C GLN A 94 5.92 -0.82 0.67
N ASP A 95 6.79 -1.76 1.02
CA ASP A 95 7.49 -1.77 2.31
C ASP A 95 8.50 -0.62 2.30
N SER A 96 8.31 0.39 3.16
CA SER A 96 9.17 1.58 3.17
C SER A 96 9.84 1.82 4.51
N GLN A 97 11.12 2.22 4.46
CA GLN A 97 11.92 2.54 5.64
C GLN A 97 12.85 3.71 5.34
N ILE A 98 13.15 4.52 6.36
CA ILE A 98 14.18 5.56 6.29
C ILE A 98 15.55 4.90 6.53
N ILE A 99 16.45 4.99 5.56
CA ILE A 99 17.81 4.46 5.63
C ILE A 99 18.81 5.61 5.52
N GLY A 100 19.78 5.64 6.43
CA GLY A 100 20.79 6.67 6.56
C GLY A 100 22.22 6.20 6.31
N PRO A 101 23.23 7.03 6.61
CA PRO A 101 24.66 6.70 6.41
C PRO A 101 25.13 5.47 7.18
N LYS A 102 24.42 5.07 8.24
CA LYS A 102 24.70 3.84 8.99
C LYS A 102 24.40 2.56 8.21
N GLY A 103 23.66 2.66 7.10
CA GLY A 103 23.14 1.51 6.37
C GLY A 103 21.91 0.92 7.04
N GLY A 104 21.49 -0.25 6.59
CA GLY A 104 20.30 -0.93 7.08
C GLY A 104 19.86 -2.06 6.15
N THR A 105 18.83 -2.79 6.56
CA THR A 105 18.22 -3.85 5.73
C THR A 105 16.72 -3.58 5.61
N LEU A 106 16.24 -3.52 4.38
CA LEU A 106 14.81 -3.42 4.07
C LEU A 106 14.31 -4.80 3.63
N ARG A 107 13.30 -5.34 4.31
CA ARG A 107 12.76 -6.69 4.08
C ARG A 107 11.30 -6.59 3.64
N SER A 108 10.89 -7.44 2.70
CA SER A 108 9.48 -7.47 2.29
C SER A 108 8.60 -8.15 3.33
N SER A 109 7.40 -7.61 3.57
CA SER A 109 6.40 -8.22 4.46
C SER A 109 5.69 -9.42 3.83
N ILE A 110 5.55 -9.45 2.50
CA ILE A 110 4.83 -10.49 1.76
C ILE A 110 5.76 -11.68 1.47
N THR A 111 6.98 -11.40 1.02
CA THR A 111 7.97 -12.43 0.69
C THR A 111 9.24 -12.18 1.51
N PRO A 112 9.34 -12.71 2.74
CA PRO A 112 10.44 -12.38 3.66
C PRO A 112 11.82 -12.86 3.19
N LYS A 113 11.91 -13.71 2.16
CA LYS A 113 13.17 -14.08 1.48
C LYS A 113 13.71 -12.93 0.62
N VAL A 114 12.85 -12.00 0.20
CA VAL A 114 13.24 -10.78 -0.52
C VAL A 114 13.67 -9.72 0.49
N GLN A 115 14.91 -9.29 0.37
CA GLN A 115 15.47 -8.23 1.20
C GLN A 115 16.56 -7.46 0.46
N VAL A 116 16.79 -6.23 0.88
CA VAL A 116 17.79 -5.32 0.33
C VAL A 116 18.68 -4.83 1.46
N HIS A 117 19.97 -5.10 1.36
CA HIS A 117 20.96 -4.70 2.35
C HIS A 117 21.79 -3.51 1.85
N PHE A 118 21.72 -2.42 2.61
CA PHE A 118 22.47 -1.19 2.40
C PHE A 118 23.67 -1.16 3.33
N PRO A 119 24.91 -1.23 2.82
CA PRO A 119 26.09 -1.14 3.66
C PRO A 119 26.28 0.29 4.19
N LEU A 120 27.21 0.44 5.14
CA LEU A 120 27.65 1.74 5.64
C LEU A 120 28.05 2.68 4.49
N LYS A 121 27.57 3.93 4.57
CA LYS A 121 27.80 5.00 3.60
C LYS A 121 27.29 4.69 2.18
N ALA A 122 26.35 3.75 2.00
CA ALA A 122 25.65 3.58 0.72
C ALA A 122 24.82 4.81 0.34
N VAL A 123 24.31 5.52 1.35
CA VAL A 123 23.63 6.82 1.25
C VAL A 123 24.33 7.84 2.15
N VAL A 124 24.27 9.11 1.79
CA VAL A 124 24.91 10.22 2.54
C VAL A 124 23.93 10.93 3.47
N LYS A 125 22.62 10.80 3.20
CA LYS A 125 21.53 11.36 3.99
C LYS A 125 20.48 10.29 4.24
N ASP A 126 19.67 10.53 5.25
CA ASP A 126 18.49 9.74 5.53
C ASP A 126 17.50 9.91 4.36
N ILE A 127 17.18 8.80 3.71
CA ILE A 127 16.23 8.76 2.60
C ILE A 127 15.20 7.68 2.84
N ARG A 128 13.94 7.96 2.46
CA ARG A 128 12.91 6.93 2.41
C ARG A 128 13.17 6.04 1.20
N ILE A 129 13.37 4.76 1.45
CA ILE A 129 13.52 3.73 0.44
C ILE A 129 12.29 2.83 0.50
N GLY A 130 11.76 2.50 -0.67
CA GLY A 130 10.64 1.57 -0.84
C GLY A 130 11.09 0.26 -1.47
N LEU A 131 10.50 -0.83 -1.03
CA LEU A 131 10.64 -2.17 -1.59
C LEU A 131 9.24 -2.67 -1.94
N SER A 132 9.02 -2.93 -3.23
CA SER A 132 7.80 -3.57 -3.72
C SER A 132 8.14 -4.94 -4.28
N VAL A 133 7.34 -5.93 -3.91
CA VAL A 133 7.47 -7.31 -4.36
C VAL A 133 6.17 -7.74 -4.99
N LYS A 134 6.25 -8.27 -6.20
CA LYS A 134 5.12 -8.86 -6.91
C LYS A 134 5.45 -10.31 -7.24
N SER A 135 4.69 -11.24 -6.68
CA SER A 135 4.78 -12.66 -7.02
C SER A 135 4.06 -12.87 -8.34
N ILE A 136 4.49 -13.87 -9.08
CA ILE A 136 3.86 -14.22 -10.35
C ILE A 136 2.94 -15.40 -10.05
N HIS A 137 1.65 -15.27 -10.37
CA HIS A 137 0.67 -16.34 -10.16
C HIS A 137 0.98 -17.53 -11.05
N GLU A 138 0.87 -18.73 -10.47
CA GLU A 138 1.17 -19.99 -11.16
C GLU A 138 0.31 -20.18 -12.41
N GLU A 139 -0.96 -19.73 -12.39
CA GLU A 139 -1.85 -19.75 -13.56
C GLU A 139 -1.26 -18.96 -14.75
N LEU A 140 -0.68 -17.79 -14.48
CA LEU A 140 -0.02 -16.98 -15.51
C LEU A 140 1.26 -17.65 -16.01
N ILE A 141 1.97 -18.39 -15.14
CA ILE A 141 3.17 -19.15 -15.50
C ILE A 141 2.81 -20.35 -16.38
N GLN A 142 1.65 -20.97 -16.15
CA GLN A 142 1.15 -22.12 -16.88
C GLN A 142 1.02 -21.86 -18.38
N ASP A 143 0.57 -20.66 -18.75
CA ASP A 143 0.51 -20.22 -20.14
C ASP A 143 1.91 -20.05 -20.78
N PHE A 144 2.92 -19.70 -19.99
CA PHE A 144 4.33 -19.62 -20.44
C PHE A 144 5.05 -20.98 -20.40
N GLN A 145 4.45 -21.99 -19.79
CA GLN A 145 5.09 -23.26 -19.44
C GLN A 145 5.39 -24.16 -20.65
N LEU A 146 4.82 -23.83 -21.82
CA LEU A 146 5.25 -24.38 -23.12
C LEU A 146 6.76 -24.18 -23.39
N GLN A 147 7.44 -23.29 -22.64
CA GLN A 147 8.89 -23.05 -22.73
C GLN A 147 9.71 -23.53 -21.52
N GLY A 148 9.10 -24.22 -20.53
CA GLY A 148 9.84 -24.84 -19.41
C GLY A 148 10.55 -23.86 -18.46
N GLY A 149 10.13 -22.59 -18.43
CA GLY A 149 10.69 -21.55 -17.56
C GLY A 149 9.97 -21.44 -16.21
N SER A 150 10.72 -21.15 -15.14
CA SER A 150 10.19 -20.70 -13.85
C SER A 150 10.69 -19.29 -13.57
N THR A 151 9.92 -18.50 -12.81
CA THR A 151 10.20 -17.08 -12.57
C THR A 151 10.34 -16.77 -11.08
N SER A 152 11.23 -15.83 -10.76
CA SER A 152 11.33 -15.28 -9.41
C SER A 152 10.36 -14.11 -9.25
N PRO A 153 10.03 -13.70 -8.01
CA PRO A 153 9.26 -12.49 -7.78
C PRO A 153 9.90 -11.26 -8.43
N MET A 154 9.05 -10.36 -8.92
CA MET A 154 9.49 -9.07 -9.42
C MET A 154 9.75 -8.13 -8.25
N VAL A 155 10.96 -7.59 -8.18
CA VAL A 155 11.42 -6.74 -7.08
C VAL A 155 11.70 -5.34 -7.60
N THR A 156 11.05 -4.34 -7.01
CA THR A 156 11.28 -2.92 -7.32
C THR A 156 11.78 -2.18 -6.10
N ILE A 157 12.84 -1.39 -6.27
CA ILE A 157 13.40 -0.51 -5.24
C ILE A 157 13.14 0.94 -5.65
N GLU A 158 12.45 1.69 -4.79
CA GLU A 158 12.17 3.11 -4.98
C GLU A 158 13.05 3.96 -4.03
N PRO A 159 13.55 5.14 -4.46
CA PRO A 159 13.34 5.74 -5.77
C PRO A 159 14.16 5.07 -6.87
N ARG A 160 13.50 4.78 -8.00
CA ARG A 160 14.18 4.32 -9.22
C ARG A 160 15.14 5.38 -9.75
N ARG A 161 16.11 4.96 -10.56
CA ARG A 161 17.15 5.82 -11.17
C ARG A 161 18.05 6.52 -10.14
N ARG A 162 18.12 6.02 -8.91
CA ARG A 162 19.05 6.49 -7.88
C ARG A 162 20.38 5.74 -7.98
N LYS A 163 21.49 6.49 -7.95
CA LYS A 163 22.83 5.92 -7.76
C LYS A 163 23.15 5.90 -6.26
N PHE A 164 23.56 4.73 -5.76
CA PHE A 164 24.09 4.58 -4.41
C PHE A 164 25.62 4.74 -4.44
N HIS A 165 26.20 5.24 -3.35
CA HIS A 165 27.65 5.45 -3.25
C HIS A 165 28.42 4.15 -3.01
N LYS A 166 27.71 3.10 -2.60
CA LYS A 166 28.23 1.75 -2.39
C LYS A 166 27.27 0.73 -3.02
N PRO A 167 27.76 -0.43 -3.48
CA PRO A 167 26.90 -1.48 -4.00
C PRO A 167 25.93 -1.94 -2.91
N VAL A 168 24.67 -2.09 -3.29
CA VAL A 168 23.59 -2.57 -2.42
C VAL A 168 23.32 -4.03 -2.78
N THR A 169 23.15 -4.88 -1.77
CA THR A 169 22.91 -6.31 -1.99
C THR A 169 21.41 -6.57 -2.03
N VAL A 170 20.92 -7.21 -3.09
CA VAL A 170 19.52 -7.61 -3.23
C VAL A 170 19.45 -9.13 -3.15
N CYS A 171 18.63 -9.65 -2.23
CA CYS A 171 18.34 -11.07 -2.11
C CYS A 171 16.98 -11.34 -2.76
N ILE A 172 16.95 -12.21 -3.76
CA ILE A 172 15.72 -12.65 -4.45
C ILE A 172 15.69 -14.17 -4.38
N PRO A 173 14.57 -14.80 -3.98
CA PRO A 173 14.47 -16.25 -3.97
C PRO A 173 14.60 -16.80 -5.40
N LEU A 174 15.28 -17.94 -5.52
CA LEU A 174 15.31 -18.67 -6.79
C LEU A 174 13.89 -19.13 -7.14
N PRO A 175 13.57 -19.21 -8.44
CA PRO A 175 12.32 -19.82 -8.88
C PRO A 175 12.24 -21.26 -8.39
N GLU A 176 11.09 -21.66 -7.85
CA GLU A 176 10.85 -23.06 -7.49
C GLU A 176 10.67 -23.87 -8.78
N LYS A 177 11.22 -25.09 -8.81
CA LYS A 177 11.03 -26.00 -9.95
C LYS A 177 9.60 -26.52 -9.86
N ILE A 178 8.79 -26.23 -10.87
CA ILE A 178 7.45 -26.80 -11.05
C ILE A 178 7.58 -28.20 -11.62
#